data_AF-A0A7J2QX46-F1
#
_entry.id   AF-A0A7J2QX46-F1
#
_cell.length_a   1.000
_cell.length_b   1.000
_cell.length_c   1.000
_cell.angle_alpha   90.00
_cell.angle_beta   90.00
_cell.angle_gamma   90.00
#
_symmetry.space_group_name_H-M   'P 1'
#
loop_
_entity.id
_entity.type
_entity.pdbx_description
1 polymer ?
#
loop_
_entity_poly.entity_id
_entity_poly.type
_entity_poly.pdbx_seq_one_letter_code
_entity_poly.pdbx_strand_id
1 'polypeptide(L)'
;MEDKQRSNWQQIKDSMKDPPPERLARIEYQSHFLQMIGITFVCIFLIYKGFWYIIFALIFGVGISYSQGMNAYKKYNTIKQYTPEMNPRDFENDISPTRRRSNIVKYVYGEKVNWGIAIVSVLMTLFIVDPTIGRLKLSFLYPSLILTLYFGLYFGVAYWFAYPIYKIRVKGGSKNAKQR
;
A
#
# COMPACT_ATOMS: atom_id res chain seq x y z
N MET A 1 -6.33 -14.60 -33.74
CA MET A 1 -4.94 -14.62 -33.24
C MET A 1 -4.32 -13.23 -33.47
N GLU A 2 -4.80 -12.20 -32.79
CA GLU A 2 -4.41 -10.79 -33.06
C GLU A 2 -4.01 -9.98 -31.81
N ASP A 3 -3.89 -10.61 -30.64
CA ASP A 3 -3.57 -9.89 -29.39
C ASP A 3 -2.07 -9.81 -29.08
N LYS A 4 -1.20 -10.04 -30.07
CA LYS A 4 0.23 -10.22 -29.84
C LYS A 4 1.10 -9.04 -30.26
N GLN A 5 0.63 -7.80 -30.10
CA GLN A 5 1.52 -6.62 -30.16
C GLN A 5 0.94 -5.28 -29.68
N ARG A 6 0.02 -5.24 -28.71
CA ARG A 6 -0.25 -3.93 -28.05
C ARG A 6 0.98 -3.55 -27.23
N SER A 7 1.56 -2.37 -27.51
CA SER A 7 2.73 -1.88 -26.78
C SER A 7 2.46 -1.90 -25.27
N ASN A 8 3.47 -2.27 -24.46
CA ASN A 8 3.35 -2.29 -22.99
C ASN A 8 2.75 -0.98 -22.44
N TRP A 9 3.02 0.15 -23.10
CA TRP A 9 2.45 1.45 -22.77
C TRP A 9 0.93 1.55 -22.93
N GLN A 10 0.37 0.99 -24.00
CA GLN A 10 -1.09 0.96 -24.20
C GLN A 10 -1.75 0.02 -23.19
N GLN A 11 -1.14 -1.12 -22.88
CA GLN A 11 -1.68 -2.03 -21.86
C GLN A 11 -1.66 -1.40 -20.46
N ILE A 12 -0.60 -0.66 -20.12
CA ILE A 12 -0.52 0.12 -18.88
C ILE A 12 -1.61 1.20 -18.84
N LYS A 13 -1.81 1.92 -19.94
CA LYS A 13 -2.84 2.98 -20.07
C LYS A 13 -4.25 2.41 -19.93
N ASP A 14 -4.54 1.28 -20.58
CA ASP A 14 -5.85 0.63 -20.51
C ASP A 14 -6.09 0.01 -19.11
N SER A 15 -5.05 -0.54 -18.46
CA SER A 15 -5.12 -1.02 -17.08
C SER A 15 -5.38 0.09 -16.04
N MET A 16 -5.07 1.35 -16.38
CA MET A 16 -5.36 2.52 -15.56
C MET A 16 -6.78 3.06 -15.76
N LYS A 17 -7.42 2.76 -16.90
CA LYS A 17 -8.79 3.21 -17.19
C LYS A 17 -9.83 2.45 -16.38
N ASP A 18 -9.64 1.13 -16.22
CA ASP A 18 -10.54 0.26 -15.45
C ASP A 18 -9.77 -0.49 -14.35
N PRO A 19 -9.44 0.19 -13.23
CA PRO A 19 -8.85 -0.50 -12.09
C PRO A 19 -9.83 -1.56 -11.55
N PRO A 20 -9.35 -2.74 -11.11
CA PRO A 20 -10.22 -3.80 -10.65
C PRO A 20 -11.14 -3.30 -9.51
N PRO A 21 -12.41 -3.74 -9.48
CA PRO A 21 -13.44 -3.19 -8.60
C PRO A 21 -13.06 -3.30 -7.11
N GLU A 22 -12.28 -4.32 -6.74
CA GLU A 22 -11.71 -4.48 -5.40
C GLU A 22 -10.83 -3.28 -5.01
N ARG A 23 -10.02 -2.77 -5.93
CA ARG A 23 -9.13 -1.63 -5.67
C ARG A 23 -9.90 -0.34 -5.52
N LEU A 24 -10.90 -0.10 -6.37
CA LEU A 24 -11.75 1.07 -6.26
C LEU A 24 -12.47 1.09 -4.90
N ALA A 25 -13.06 -0.04 -4.51
CA ALA A 25 -13.71 -0.17 -3.20
C ALA A 25 -12.72 -0.02 -2.03
N ARG A 26 -11.50 -0.54 -2.16
CA ARG A 26 -10.44 -0.36 -1.15
C ARG A 26 -10.03 1.10 -0.99
N ILE A 27 -9.83 1.80 -2.11
CA ILE A 27 -9.45 3.22 -2.11
C ILE A 27 -10.58 4.06 -1.54
N GLU A 28 -11.84 3.78 -1.92
CA GLU A 28 -13.04 4.42 -1.37
C GLU A 28 -13.07 4.28 0.17
N TYR A 29 -12.90 3.05 0.69
CA TYR A 29 -12.81 2.80 2.13
C TYR A 29 -11.65 3.57 2.80
N GLN A 30 -10.44 3.52 2.22
CA GLN A 30 -9.27 4.21 2.77
C GLN A 30 -9.44 5.72 2.78
N SER A 31 -10.08 6.28 1.75
CA SER A 31 -10.36 7.71 1.65
C SER A 31 -11.29 8.18 2.76
N HIS A 32 -12.39 7.45 3.01
CA HIS A 32 -13.32 7.79 4.11
C HIS A 32 -12.64 7.70 5.47
N PHE A 33 -11.77 6.72 5.69
CA PHE A 33 -11.03 6.59 6.92
C PHE A 33 -10.01 7.73 7.11
N LEU A 34 -9.30 8.12 6.05
CA LEU A 34 -8.36 9.24 6.09
C LEU A 34 -9.08 10.58 6.35
N GLN A 35 -10.25 10.76 5.73
CA GLN A 35 -11.11 11.92 5.98
C GLN A 35 -11.55 11.99 7.44
N MET A 36 -11.92 10.86 8.04
CA MET A 36 -12.25 10.78 9.47
C MET A 36 -11.07 11.23 10.34
N ILE A 37 -9.87 10.70 10.09
CA ILE A 37 -8.66 11.12 10.83
C ILE A 37 -8.39 12.62 10.66
N GLY A 38 -8.54 13.15 9.44
CA GLY A 38 -8.35 14.56 9.15
C GLY A 38 -9.34 15.45 9.90
N ILE A 39 -10.63 15.11 9.87
CA ILE A 39 -11.68 15.81 10.63
C ILE A 39 -11.37 15.76 12.11
N THR A 40 -11.05 14.58 12.65
CA THR A 40 -10.72 14.41 14.07
C THR A 40 -9.53 15.27 14.47
N PHE A 41 -8.45 15.28 13.68
CA PHE A 41 -7.26 16.08 13.97
C PHE A 41 -7.55 17.58 13.99
N VAL A 42 -8.25 18.09 12.97
CA VAL A 42 -8.62 19.52 12.88
C VAL A 42 -9.54 19.92 14.04
N CYS A 43 -10.54 19.10 14.36
CA CYS A 43 -11.44 19.38 15.46
C CYS A 43 -10.73 19.35 16.82
N ILE A 44 -9.83 18.40 17.07
CA ILE A 44 -9.01 18.37 18.31
C ILE A 44 -8.18 19.64 18.42
N PHE A 45 -7.54 20.06 17.33
CA PHE A 45 -6.76 21.31 17.30
C PHE A 45 -7.62 22.54 17.62
N LEU A 46 -8.83 22.62 17.06
CA LEU A 46 -9.74 23.74 17.31
C LEU A 46 -10.31 23.73 18.74
N ILE A 47 -10.60 22.55 19.31
CA ILE A 47 -10.98 22.41 20.72
C ILE A 47 -9.84 22.88 21.62
N TYR A 48 -8.60 22.50 21.32
CA TYR A 48 -7.42 22.98 22.05
C TYR A 48 -7.26 24.51 21.98
N LYS A 49 -7.66 25.13 20.87
CA LYS A 49 -7.71 26.60 20.72
C LYS A 49 -8.89 27.28 21.42
N GLY A 50 -9.76 26.54 22.10
CA GLY A 50 -10.86 27.06 22.91
C GLY A 50 -12.24 27.05 22.22
N PHE A 51 -12.35 26.49 21.01
CA PHE A 51 -13.63 26.41 20.28
C PHE A 51 -14.44 25.17 20.70
N TRP A 52 -14.93 25.15 21.94
CA TRP A 52 -15.65 24.02 22.53
C TRP A 52 -16.94 23.62 21.80
N TYR A 53 -17.64 24.57 21.15
CA TYR A 53 -18.86 24.30 20.39
C TYR A 53 -18.65 23.35 19.19
N ILE A 54 -17.40 23.18 18.75
CA ILE A 54 -17.02 22.28 17.63
C ILE A 54 -17.16 20.80 18.02
N ILE A 55 -17.34 20.46 19.30
CA ILE A 55 -17.57 19.08 19.74
C ILE A 55 -18.78 18.45 19.05
N PHE A 56 -19.87 19.19 18.82
CA PHE A 56 -21.03 18.66 18.11
C PHE A 56 -20.74 18.37 16.63
N ALA A 57 -19.98 19.26 15.98
CA ALA A 57 -19.52 19.06 14.61
C ALA A 57 -18.55 17.87 14.49
N LEU A 58 -17.70 17.67 15.50
CA LEU A 58 -16.80 16.51 15.60
C LEU A 58 -17.60 15.19 15.71
N ILE A 59 -18.57 15.11 16.63
CA ILE A 59 -19.39 13.91 16.82
C ILE A 59 -20.16 13.58 15.54
N PHE A 60 -20.81 14.58 14.93
CA PHE A 60 -21.61 14.38 13.73
C PHE A 60 -20.74 14.04 12.50
N GLY A 61 -19.63 14.75 12.32
CA GLY A 61 -18.68 14.51 11.24
C GLY A 61 -18.04 13.12 11.30
N VAL A 62 -17.57 12.71 12.49
CA VAL A 62 -17.04 11.37 12.70
C VAL A 62 -18.13 10.31 12.52
N GLY A 63 -19.35 10.54 13.00
CA GLY A 63 -20.48 9.63 12.84
C GLY A 63 -20.84 9.37 11.37
N ILE A 64 -20.95 10.42 10.55
CA ILE A 64 -21.22 10.29 9.11
C ILE A 64 -20.06 9.60 8.40
N SER A 65 -18.82 10.05 8.62
CA SER A 65 -17.65 9.44 7.99
C SER A 65 -17.47 7.97 8.39
N TYR A 66 -17.83 7.61 9.62
CA TYR A 66 -17.81 6.22 10.08
C TYR A 66 -18.88 5.38 9.39
N SER A 67 -20.11 5.88 9.28
CA SER A 67 -21.19 5.19 8.56
C SER A 67 -20.84 4.95 7.09
N GLN A 68 -20.35 5.98 6.40
CA GLN A 68 -19.90 5.89 5.01
C GLN A 68 -18.70 4.93 4.85
N GLY A 69 -17.70 5.05 5.74
CA GLY A 69 -16.54 4.16 5.76
C GLY A 69 -16.94 2.69 5.99
N MET A 70 -17.88 2.43 6.90
CA MET A 70 -18.36 1.07 7.18
C MET A 70 -19.14 0.48 6.00
N ASN A 71 -19.93 1.29 5.30
CA ASN A 71 -20.63 0.84 4.10
C ASN A 71 -19.66 0.51 2.95
N ALA A 72 -18.65 1.36 2.73
CA ALA A 72 -17.58 1.10 1.78
C ALA A 72 -16.76 -0.15 2.15
N TYR A 73 -16.51 -0.38 3.45
CA TYR A 73 -15.84 -1.58 3.94
C TYR A 73 -16.63 -2.85 3.62
N LYS A 74 -17.95 -2.85 3.86
CA LYS A 74 -18.83 -3.98 3.51
C LYS A 74 -18.79 -4.25 2.01
N LYS A 75 -18.92 -3.21 1.19
CA LYS A 75 -18.80 -3.31 -0.28
C LYS A 75 -17.46 -3.92 -0.71
N TYR A 76 -16.36 -3.44 -0.14
CA TYR A 76 -15.02 -4.01 -0.38
C TYR A 76 -14.93 -5.49 0.01
N ASN A 77 -15.43 -5.86 1.20
CA ASN A 77 -15.35 -7.24 1.67
C ASN A 77 -16.18 -8.19 0.78
N THR A 78 -17.36 -7.76 0.35
CA THR A 78 -18.18 -8.51 -0.60
C THR A 78 -17.43 -8.71 -1.92
N ILE A 79 -16.86 -7.66 -2.51
CA ILE A 79 -16.09 -7.78 -3.77
C ILE A 79 -14.87 -8.69 -3.60
N LYS A 80 -14.17 -8.59 -2.46
CA LYS A 80 -13.01 -9.42 -2.14
C LYS A 80 -13.36 -10.91 -2.07
N GLN A 81 -14.55 -11.27 -1.56
CA GLN A 81 -14.99 -12.67 -1.52
C GLN A 81 -15.18 -13.29 -2.91
N TYR A 82 -15.56 -12.48 -3.91
CA TYR A 82 -15.73 -12.93 -5.29
C TYR A 82 -14.47 -12.77 -6.15
N THR A 83 -13.41 -12.15 -5.61
CA THR A 83 -12.16 -11.96 -6.33
C THR A 83 -11.19 -13.08 -5.94
N PRO A 84 -10.88 -14.03 -6.85
CA PRO A 84 -9.96 -15.12 -6.53
C PRO A 84 -8.57 -14.56 -6.21
N GLU A 85 -7.92 -15.11 -5.18
CA GLU A 85 -6.53 -14.78 -4.90
C GLU A 85 -5.67 -15.12 -6.12
N MET A 86 -4.91 -14.13 -6.59
CA MET A 86 -4.08 -14.28 -7.78
C MET A 86 -3.08 -15.43 -7.56
N ASN A 87 -3.04 -16.39 -8.48
CA ASN A 87 -2.16 -17.54 -8.36
C ASN A 87 -0.70 -17.05 -8.35
N PRO A 88 0.15 -17.53 -7.42
CA PRO A 88 1.56 -17.12 -7.37
C PRO A 88 2.32 -17.31 -8.68
N ARG A 89 1.87 -18.21 -9.56
CA ARG A 89 2.44 -18.43 -10.90
C ARG A 89 2.23 -17.25 -11.85
N ASP A 90 1.17 -16.47 -11.66
CA ASP A 90 0.80 -15.38 -12.55
C ASP A 90 1.41 -14.04 -12.14
N PHE A 91 2.14 -14.00 -11.01
CA PHE A 91 2.80 -12.76 -10.55
C PHE A 91 3.83 -12.25 -11.56
N GLU A 92 4.54 -13.14 -12.29
CA GLU A 92 5.54 -12.71 -13.29
C GLU A 92 4.92 -12.06 -14.53
N ASN A 93 3.68 -12.44 -14.87
CA ASN A 93 2.92 -11.95 -16.03
C ASN A 93 2.23 -10.61 -15.76
N ASP A 94 2.42 -10.04 -14.57
CA ASP A 94 1.84 -8.79 -14.17
C ASP A 94 2.49 -7.59 -14.89
N ILE A 95 1.67 -6.79 -15.58
CA ILE A 95 2.07 -5.61 -16.37
C ILE A 95 2.76 -4.55 -15.50
N SER A 96 2.36 -4.39 -14.23
CA SER A 96 2.92 -3.36 -13.35
C SER A 96 4.16 -3.89 -12.62
N PRO A 97 5.37 -3.32 -12.85
CA PRO A 97 6.58 -3.81 -12.21
C PRO A 97 6.54 -3.65 -10.68
N THR A 98 5.94 -2.58 -10.18
CA THR A 98 5.75 -2.33 -8.75
C THR A 98 4.79 -3.36 -8.14
N ARG A 99 3.71 -3.70 -8.85
CA ARG A 99 2.73 -4.72 -8.41
C ARG A 99 3.36 -6.11 -8.37
N ARG A 100 4.06 -6.48 -9.44
CA ARG A 100 4.85 -7.72 -9.53
C ARG A 100 5.80 -7.86 -8.34
N ARG A 101 6.64 -6.85 -8.10
CA ARG A 101 7.61 -6.87 -7.00
C ARG A 101 6.94 -6.98 -5.64
N SER A 102 5.88 -6.20 -5.41
CA SER A 102 5.15 -6.24 -4.14
C SER A 102 4.47 -7.59 -3.90
N ASN A 103 3.86 -8.21 -4.92
CA ASN A 103 3.22 -9.52 -4.80
C ASN A 103 4.25 -10.61 -4.47
N ILE A 104 5.42 -10.58 -5.11
CA ILE A 104 6.51 -11.53 -4.86
C ILE A 104 7.06 -11.38 -3.43
N VAL A 105 7.35 -10.15 -2.98
CA VAL A 105 7.85 -9.90 -1.62
C VAL A 105 6.83 -10.34 -0.57
N LYS A 106 5.56 -9.98 -0.76
CA LYS A 106 4.46 -10.35 0.13
C LYS A 106 4.24 -11.87 0.17
N TYR A 107 4.39 -12.58 -0.94
CA TYR A 107 4.26 -14.03 -0.98
C TYR A 107 5.40 -14.74 -0.24
N VAL A 108 6.62 -14.23 -0.32
CA VAL A 108 7.78 -14.87 0.31
C VAL A 108 7.84 -14.63 1.81
N TYR A 109 7.62 -13.38 2.23
CA TYR A 109 7.83 -12.95 3.62
C TYR A 109 6.54 -12.58 4.38
N GLY A 110 5.39 -12.53 3.71
CA GLY A 110 4.11 -12.16 4.30
C GLY A 110 3.82 -10.65 4.32
N GLU A 111 2.64 -10.29 4.84
CA GLU A 111 2.16 -8.89 4.86
C GLU A 111 2.91 -7.98 5.84
N LYS A 112 3.55 -8.56 6.87
CA LYS A 112 4.18 -7.79 7.94
C LYS A 112 5.52 -7.17 7.56
N VAL A 113 6.12 -7.58 6.43
CA VAL A 113 7.42 -7.05 5.98
C VAL A 113 7.38 -5.56 5.67
N ASN A 114 6.23 -5.03 5.22
CA ASN A 114 6.08 -3.59 4.97
C ASN A 114 6.37 -2.79 6.24
N TRP A 115 5.84 -3.23 7.39
CA TRP A 115 6.05 -2.57 8.68
C TRP A 115 7.49 -2.72 9.17
N GLY A 116 8.08 -3.91 9.02
CA GLY A 116 9.48 -4.13 9.36
C GLY A 116 10.42 -3.19 8.59
N ILE A 117 10.22 -3.07 7.27
CA ILE A 117 11.03 -2.19 6.42
C ILE A 117 10.76 -0.72 6.71
N ALA A 118 9.51 -0.33 7.02
CA ALA A 118 9.20 1.02 7.45
C ALA A 118 9.96 1.40 8.73
N ILE A 119 9.95 0.54 9.75
CA ILE A 119 10.69 0.77 11.00
C ILE A 119 12.19 0.89 10.73
N VAL A 120 12.76 -0.04 9.95
CA VAL A 120 14.19 -0.01 9.59
C VAL A 120 14.54 1.27 8.82
N SER A 121 13.70 1.72 7.89
CA SER A 121 13.94 2.96 7.14
C SER A 121 13.95 4.20 8.04
N VAL A 122 13.07 4.26 9.05
CA VAL A 122 13.08 5.34 10.05
C VAL A 122 14.37 5.29 10.87
N LEU A 123 14.74 4.12 11.39
CA LEU A 123 15.96 3.95 12.19
C LEU A 123 17.21 4.32 11.39
N MET A 124 17.33 3.87 10.13
CA MET A 124 18.47 4.23 9.27
C MET A 124 18.53 5.74 9.01
N THR A 125 17.38 6.40 8.87
CA THR A 125 17.37 7.87 8.67
C THR A 125 17.97 8.60 9.87
N LEU A 126 17.72 8.13 11.09
CA LEU A 126 18.29 8.72 12.31
C LEU A 126 19.83 8.65 12.35
N PHE A 127 20.44 7.63 11.72
CA PHE A 127 21.90 7.51 11.63
C PHE A 127 22.52 8.30 10.47
N ILE A 128 21.73 8.66 9.46
CA ILE A 128 22.22 9.38 8.27
C ILE A 128 22.11 10.90 8.46
N VAL A 129 21.06 11.37 9.12
CA VAL A 129 20.77 12.79 9.26
C VAL A 129 21.36 13.33 10.56
N ASP A 130 22.32 14.24 10.44
CA ASP A 130 22.89 14.95 11.58
C ASP A 130 21.82 15.86 12.24
N PRO A 131 21.52 15.69 13.55
CA PRO A 131 20.53 16.49 14.25
C PRO A 131 20.93 17.96 14.45
N THR A 132 22.19 18.32 14.21
CA THR A 132 22.69 19.70 14.31
C THR A 132 22.28 20.59 13.14
N ILE A 133 21.73 20.01 12.08
CA ILE A 133 21.24 20.75 10.91
C ILE A 133 20.03 21.64 11.30
N GLY A 134 19.86 22.78 10.62
CA GLY A 134 18.73 23.69 10.87
C GLY A 134 17.34 23.01 10.77
N ARG A 135 16.42 23.40 11.66
CA ARG A 135 15.08 22.79 11.83
C ARG A 135 14.29 22.65 10.52
N LEU A 136 14.31 23.67 9.67
CA LEU A 136 13.62 23.64 8.38
C LEU A 136 14.18 22.55 7.45
N LYS A 137 15.51 22.42 7.37
CA LYS A 137 16.14 21.38 6.54
C LYS A 137 15.81 19.98 7.08
N LEU A 138 15.79 19.81 8.40
CA LEU A 138 15.39 18.55 9.04
C LEU A 138 13.94 18.16 8.69
N SER A 139 13.00 19.12 8.74
CA SER A 139 11.59 18.86 8.39
C SER A 139 11.37 18.37 6.97
N PHE A 140 12.26 18.71 6.02
CA PHE A 140 12.20 18.20 4.65
C PHE A 140 13.04 16.93 4.44
N LEU A 141 14.25 16.88 5.01
CA LEU A 141 15.17 15.74 4.82
C LEU A 141 14.61 14.45 5.41
N TYR A 142 14.05 14.50 6.63
CA TYR A 142 13.58 13.29 7.31
C TYR A 142 12.50 12.56 6.51
N PRO A 143 11.38 13.20 6.13
CA PRO A 143 10.36 12.52 5.34
C PRO A 143 10.87 12.03 3.99
N SER A 144 11.74 12.81 3.31
CA SER A 144 12.24 12.41 1.99
C SER A 144 13.16 11.20 2.09
N LEU A 145 14.11 11.18 3.05
CA LEU A 145 15.02 10.05 3.25
C LEU A 145 14.29 8.81 3.71
N ILE A 146 13.33 8.93 4.64
CA ILE A 146 12.51 7.79 5.09
C ILE A 146 11.82 7.15 3.89
N LEU A 147 11.19 7.95 3.03
CA LEU A 147 10.54 7.46 1.81
C LEU A 147 11.57 6.80 0.87
N THR A 148 12.68 7.47 0.57
CA THR A 148 13.70 6.93 -0.34
C THR A 148 14.29 5.61 0.17
N LEU A 149 14.63 5.54 1.46
CA LEU A 149 15.14 4.32 2.10
C LEU A 149 14.09 3.22 2.12
N TYR A 150 12.84 3.53 2.44
CA TYR A 150 11.75 2.57 2.39
C TYR A 150 11.61 1.97 1.00
N PHE A 151 11.56 2.80 -0.06
CA PHE A 151 11.46 2.32 -1.44
C PHE A 151 12.68 1.49 -1.85
N GLY A 152 13.90 1.93 -1.49
CA GLY A 152 15.13 1.21 -1.80
C GLY A 152 15.23 -0.15 -1.10
N LEU A 153 14.89 -0.20 0.19
CA LEU A 153 14.89 -1.44 0.97
C LEU A 153 13.77 -2.39 0.50
N TYR A 154 12.56 -1.88 0.24
CA TYR A 154 11.43 -2.72 -0.15
C TYR A 154 11.55 -3.24 -1.59
N PHE A 155 11.72 -2.35 -2.57
CA PHE A 155 11.74 -2.74 -3.99
C PHE A 155 13.11 -3.12 -4.52
N GLY A 156 14.19 -2.76 -3.81
CA GLY A 156 15.55 -3.18 -4.10
C GLY A 156 15.90 -4.43 -3.30
N VAL A 157 16.22 -4.25 -2.01
CA VAL A 157 16.81 -5.30 -1.16
C VAL A 157 15.86 -6.47 -0.94
N ALA A 158 14.66 -6.23 -0.41
CA ALA A 158 13.71 -7.28 -0.08
C ALA A 158 13.26 -8.04 -1.34
N TYR A 159 13.04 -7.33 -2.46
CA TYR A 159 12.74 -7.98 -3.73
C TYR A 159 13.91 -8.83 -4.26
N TRP A 160 15.15 -8.35 -4.15
CA TRP A 160 16.34 -9.09 -4.60
C TRP A 160 16.46 -10.45 -3.94
N PHE A 161 16.20 -10.52 -2.62
CA PHE A 161 16.20 -11.78 -1.89
C PHE A 161 14.91 -12.60 -2.08
N ALA A 162 13.75 -11.94 -2.20
CA ALA A 162 12.48 -12.62 -2.43
C ALA A 162 12.43 -13.34 -3.78
N TYR A 163 12.98 -12.73 -4.84
CA TYR A 163 12.88 -13.25 -6.20
C TYR A 163 13.47 -14.67 -6.40
N PRO A 164 14.70 -15.00 -5.96
CA PRO A 164 15.22 -16.36 -6.07
C PRO A 164 14.40 -17.35 -5.24
N ILE A 165 14.00 -16.97 -4.02
CA ILE A 165 13.17 -17.83 -3.15
C ILE A 165 11.81 -18.12 -3.80
N TYR A 166 11.18 -17.10 -4.38
CA TYR A 166 9.94 -17.21 -5.15
C TYR A 166 10.08 -18.18 -6.31
N LYS A 167 11.13 -18.05 -7.13
CA LYS A 167 11.39 -18.96 -8.26
C LYS A 167 11.54 -20.41 -7.81
N ILE A 168 12.24 -20.64 -6.70
CA ILE A 168 12.43 -21.99 -6.15
C ILE A 168 11.10 -22.57 -5.67
N ARG A 169 10.29 -21.80 -4.92
CA ARG A 169 8.99 -22.27 -4.42
C ARG A 169 7.99 -22.56 -5.55
N VAL A 170 7.90 -21.70 -6.55
CA VAL A 170 6.94 -21.83 -7.64
C VAL A 170 7.37 -22.92 -8.64
N LYS A 171 8.65 -22.99 -9.03
CA LYS A 171 9.15 -24.04 -9.95
C LYS A 171 9.34 -25.39 -9.25
N GLY A 172 9.77 -25.40 -7.99
CA GLY A 172 9.91 -26.62 -7.18
C GLY A 172 8.57 -27.29 -6.87
N GLY A 173 7.55 -26.49 -6.53
CA GLY A 173 6.19 -26.99 -6.34
C GLY A 173 5.56 -27.60 -7.61
N SER A 174 5.96 -27.16 -8.80
CA SER A 174 5.50 -27.73 -10.08
C SER A 174 6.06 -29.12 -10.38
N LYS A 175 7.21 -29.50 -9.80
CA LYS A 175 7.77 -30.86 -9.98
C LYS A 175 7.02 -31.88 -9.11
N ASN A 176 6.69 -31.51 -7.87
CA ASN A 176 5.96 -32.39 -6.95
C ASN A 176 4.48 -32.57 -7.34
N ALA A 177 3.86 -31.57 -7.98
CA ALA A 177 2.48 -31.66 -8.47
C ALA A 177 2.32 -32.48 -9.76
N LYS A 178 3.41 -32.79 -10.47
CA LYS A 178 3.41 -33.64 -11.68
C LYS A 178 3.69 -35.12 -11.39
N GLN A 179 4.03 -35.46 -10.15
CA GLN A 179 4.31 -36.82 -9.67
C GLN A 179 3.17 -37.42 -8.82
N ARG A 180 2.06 -36.69 -8.67
CA ARG A 180 0.77 -37.20 -8.18
C ARG A 180 -0.22 -37.18 -9.32
#